data_AF-A0A834JQB9-F1
#
_entry.id   AF-A0A834JQB9-F1
#
_cell.length_a   1.000
_cell.length_b   1.000
_cell.length_c   1.000
_cell.angle_alpha   90.00
_cell.angle_beta   90.00
_cell.angle_gamma   90.00
#
_symmetry.space_group_name_H-M   'P 1'
#
loop_
_entity.id
_entity.type
_entity.pdbx_description
1 polymer ?
#
loop_
_entity_poly.entity_id
_entity_poly.type
_entity_poly.pdbx_seq_one_letter_code
_entity_poly.pdbx_strand_id
1 'polypeptide(L)'
;MEIMEDGNLVDRVRILLQRDMQYYQEMQTVLREALCIRVSGGKLDFPRHASFAAIKIVMWWEAEFLITFKRPSGLSTVKCKTITELETGDGVVKNVLPSEFILMVVDTADQLLEHLHTLIQECLDHADLTVLTATLGAAALIRNCLWCYNQYVKNIVSIGSRYSL
;
A
#
# COMPACT_ATOMS: atom_id res chain seq x y z
N MET A 1 -10.32 8.03 -11.26
CA MET A 1 -11.21 7.78 -10.11
C MET A 1 -10.78 8.69 -8.97
N GLU A 2 -11.66 9.60 -8.54
CA GLU A 2 -11.41 10.42 -7.33
C GLU A 2 -11.88 9.64 -6.10
N ILE A 3 -10.98 9.48 -5.13
CA ILE A 3 -11.26 8.81 -3.85
C ILE A 3 -11.39 9.93 -2.83
N MET A 4 -12.51 9.96 -2.10
CA MET A 4 -12.78 10.95 -1.05
C MET A 4 -11.59 11.06 -0.08
N GLU A 5 -11.18 12.30 0.21
CA GLU A 5 -9.99 12.61 1.02
C GLU A 5 -10.29 12.54 2.53
N ASP A 6 -11.54 12.69 2.94
CA ASP A 6 -11.94 12.74 4.35
C ASP A 6 -12.61 11.44 4.82
N GLY A 7 -11.97 10.74 5.76
CA GLY A 7 -12.52 9.54 6.41
C GLY A 7 -11.46 8.64 7.05
N ASN A 8 -11.90 7.68 7.88
CA ASN A 8 -11.02 6.64 8.42
C ASN A 8 -10.42 5.83 7.25
N LEU A 9 -9.11 5.57 7.31
CA LEU A 9 -8.40 4.85 6.25
C LEU A 9 -9.00 3.47 5.97
N VAL A 10 -9.45 2.75 7.00
CA VAL A 10 -10.10 1.44 6.86
C VAL A 10 -11.34 1.53 5.95
N ASP A 11 -12.17 2.56 6.14
CA ASP A 11 -13.37 2.76 5.33
C ASP A 11 -13.02 3.21 3.91
N ARG A 12 -11.98 4.03 3.74
CA ARG A 12 -11.46 4.43 2.42
C ARG A 12 -10.99 3.23 1.62
N VAL A 13 -10.28 2.29 2.26
CA VAL A 13 -9.85 1.03 1.62
C VAL A 13 -11.08 0.23 1.19
N ARG A 14 -12.07 0.07 2.07
CA ARG A 14 -13.31 -0.66 1.73
C ARG A 14 -14.02 -0.07 0.51
N ILE A 15 -14.20 1.25 0.48
CA ILE A 15 -14.85 1.95 -0.63
C ILE A 15 -14.04 1.81 -1.92
N LEU A 16 -12.70 1.90 -1.84
CA LEU A 16 -11.82 1.72 -2.98
C LEU A 16 -11.95 0.32 -3.58
N LEU A 17 -11.90 -0.72 -2.75
CA LEU A 17 -12.01 -2.11 -3.22
C LEU A 17 -13.40 -2.40 -3.79
N GLN A 18 -14.46 -1.88 -3.17
CA GLN A 18 -15.82 -1.99 -3.69
C GLN A 18 -15.94 -1.35 -5.08
N ARG A 19 -15.36 -0.16 -5.28
CA ARG A 19 -15.36 0.52 -6.58
C ARG A 19 -14.49 -0.18 -7.62
N ASP A 20 -13.34 -0.71 -7.20
CA ASP A 20 -12.47 -1.50 -8.08
C ASP A 20 -13.17 -2.77 -8.57
N MET A 21 -13.93 -3.44 -7.70
CA MET A 21 -14.74 -4.60 -8.07
C MET A 21 -15.91 -4.23 -8.98
N GLN A 22 -16.62 -3.13 -8.71
CA GLN A 22 -17.68 -2.62 -9.61
C GLN A 22 -17.12 -2.32 -11.00
N TYR A 23 -15.97 -1.66 -11.07
CA TYR A 23 -15.30 -1.39 -12.34
C TYR A 23 -14.91 -2.67 -13.07
N TYR A 24 -14.41 -3.67 -12.35
CA TYR A 24 -14.11 -4.98 -12.92
C TYR A 24 -15.36 -5.65 -13.49
N GLN A 25 -16.48 -5.64 -12.77
CA GLN A 25 -17.74 -6.22 -13.24
C GLN A 25 -18.25 -5.56 -14.53
N GLU A 26 -18.17 -4.23 -14.62
CA GLU A 26 -18.63 -3.46 -15.79
C GLU A 26 -17.71 -3.58 -17.00
N MET A 27 -16.39 -3.52 -16.79
CA MET A 27 -15.39 -3.36 -17.85
C MET A 27 -14.58 -4.63 -18.11
N GLN A 28 -14.75 -5.67 -17.29
CA GLN A 28 -13.99 -6.93 -17.33
C GLN A 28 -12.47 -6.69 -17.32
N THR A 29 -12.03 -5.65 -16.61
CA THR A 29 -10.63 -5.27 -16.51
C THR A 29 -10.35 -4.55 -15.21
N VAL A 30 -9.11 -4.61 -14.75
CA VAL A 30 -8.64 -3.91 -13.55
C VAL A 30 -7.75 -2.74 -13.96
N LEU A 31 -7.96 -1.60 -13.33
CA LEU A 31 -7.07 -0.45 -13.49
C LEU A 31 -5.68 -0.84 -13.00
N ARG A 32 -4.67 -0.65 -13.86
CA ARG A 32 -3.28 -0.97 -13.55
C ARG A 32 -2.41 0.26 -13.72
N GLU A 33 -1.48 0.47 -12.81
CA GLU A 33 -0.44 1.49 -12.95
C GLU A 33 0.94 0.85 -12.90
N ALA A 34 1.91 1.54 -13.50
CA ALA A 34 3.30 1.12 -13.50
C ALA A 34 3.98 1.53 -12.18
N LEU A 35 4.55 0.58 -11.47
CA LEU A 35 5.23 0.80 -10.18
C LEU A 35 6.68 1.28 -10.36
N CYS A 36 7.42 0.67 -11.29
CA CYS A 36 8.75 1.13 -11.71
C CYS A 36 9.17 0.43 -13.00
N ILE A 37 9.77 1.16 -13.94
CA ILE A 37 10.17 0.63 -15.25
C ILE A 37 11.58 -0.01 -15.21
N ARG A 38 12.37 0.23 -14.15
CA ARG A 38 13.83 0.02 -14.17
C ARG A 38 14.39 -1.13 -13.33
N VAL A 39 13.65 -1.66 -12.35
CA VAL A 39 14.18 -2.74 -11.48
C VAL A 39 13.27 -3.96 -11.59
N SER A 40 13.62 -4.85 -12.52
CA SER A 40 13.17 -6.24 -12.51
C SER A 40 14.32 -7.11 -11.99
N GLY A 41 14.10 -7.78 -10.87
CA GLY A 41 15.06 -8.65 -10.17
C GLY A 41 15.54 -8.09 -8.82
N GLY A 42 15.83 -9.00 -7.88
CA GLY A 42 16.35 -8.69 -6.55
C GLY A 42 15.39 -9.03 -5.40
N LYS A 43 15.75 -8.64 -4.18
CA LYS A 43 14.97 -8.97 -2.96
C LYS A 43 13.58 -8.30 -2.89
N LEU A 44 13.44 -7.18 -3.61
CA LEU A 44 12.24 -6.35 -3.74
C LEU A 44 11.84 -6.22 -5.21
N ASP A 45 11.85 -7.33 -5.92
CA ASP A 45 11.38 -7.35 -7.31
C ASP A 45 9.91 -6.89 -7.37
N PHE A 46 9.59 -6.04 -8.34
CA PHE A 46 8.24 -5.57 -8.60
C PHE A 46 7.82 -6.02 -10.00
N PRO A 47 6.63 -6.62 -10.13
CA PRO A 47 6.00 -6.73 -11.44
C PRO A 47 5.85 -5.33 -12.04
N ARG A 48 6.03 -5.22 -13.36
CA ARG A 48 6.00 -3.92 -14.07
C ARG A 48 4.72 -3.11 -13.80
N HIS A 49 3.63 -3.82 -13.47
CA HIS A 49 2.32 -3.24 -13.19
C HIS A 49 1.77 -3.83 -11.88
N ALA A 50 0.97 -3.05 -11.18
CA ALA A 50 0.11 -3.54 -10.10
C ALA A 50 -1.28 -2.92 -10.24
N SER A 51 -2.27 -3.55 -9.60
CA SER A 51 -3.61 -2.97 -9.49
C SER A 51 -3.54 -1.57 -8.88
N PHE A 52 -4.29 -0.64 -9.45
CA PHE A 52 -4.46 0.73 -8.97
C PHE A 52 -4.85 0.77 -7.49
N ALA A 53 -5.78 -0.09 -7.09
CA ALA A 53 -6.24 -0.18 -5.70
C ALA A 53 -5.08 -0.43 -4.73
N ALA A 54 -4.26 -1.45 -4.97
CA ALA A 54 -3.11 -1.75 -4.13
C ALA A 54 -2.08 -0.62 -4.08
N ILE A 55 -1.86 0.10 -5.18
CA ILE A 55 -0.95 1.25 -5.22
C ILE A 55 -1.46 2.36 -4.31
N LYS A 56 -2.75 2.69 -4.37
CA LYS A 56 -3.35 3.71 -3.49
C LYS A 56 -3.30 3.33 -2.02
N ILE A 57 -3.60 2.07 -1.70
CA ILE A 57 -3.53 1.55 -0.33
C ILE A 57 -2.11 1.69 0.22
N VAL A 58 -1.10 1.27 -0.55
CA VAL A 58 0.30 1.38 -0.14
C VAL A 58 0.76 2.83 -0.02
N MET A 59 0.30 3.74 -0.89
CA MET A 59 0.55 5.17 -0.74
C MET A 59 -0.03 5.73 0.56
N TRP A 60 -1.24 5.32 0.94
CA TRP A 60 -1.85 5.75 2.19
C TRP A 60 -1.14 5.16 3.41
N TRP A 61 -0.77 3.88 3.37
CA TRP A 61 0.05 3.28 4.42
C TRP A 61 1.38 4.01 4.59
N GLU A 62 2.03 4.39 3.49
CA GLU A 62 3.33 5.07 3.55
C GLU A 62 3.19 6.49 4.15
N ALA A 63 2.08 7.18 3.86
CA ALA A 63 1.77 8.47 4.48
C ALA A 63 1.56 8.33 6.00
N GLU A 64 0.75 7.35 6.43
CA GLU A 64 0.52 7.05 7.85
C GLU A 64 1.80 6.59 8.56
N PHE A 65 2.64 5.80 7.87
CA PHE A 65 3.94 5.37 8.37
C PHE A 65 4.86 6.57 8.60
N LEU A 66 4.92 7.50 7.65
CA LEU A 66 5.73 8.72 7.78
C LEU A 66 5.29 9.58 8.97
N ILE A 67 3.98 9.72 9.16
CA ILE A 67 3.41 10.48 10.30
C ILE A 67 3.74 9.79 11.62
N THR A 68 3.53 8.48 11.70
CA THR A 68 3.70 7.67 12.92
C THR A 68 5.17 7.56 13.34
N PHE A 69 6.06 7.29 12.39
CA PHE A 69 7.48 6.98 12.66
C PHE A 69 8.44 8.12 12.35
N LYS A 70 7.93 9.24 11.81
CA LYS A 70 8.68 10.45 11.45
C LYS A 70 9.88 10.17 10.52
N ARG A 71 9.78 9.10 9.72
CA ARG A 71 10.83 8.65 8.80
C ARG A 71 10.20 7.91 7.61
N PRO A 72 10.73 8.05 6.39
CA PRO A 72 10.28 7.24 5.26
C PRO A 72 10.65 5.76 5.42
N SER A 73 9.83 4.83 4.92
CA SER A 73 10.12 3.39 4.98
C SER A 73 11.22 2.96 3.99
N GLY A 74 11.45 3.79 2.97
CA GLY A 74 12.38 3.51 1.87
C GLY A 74 11.73 2.77 0.70
N LEU A 75 10.42 2.49 0.75
CA LEU A 75 9.67 1.87 -0.35
C LEU A 75 9.52 2.80 -1.56
N SER A 76 9.36 4.10 -1.32
CA SER A 76 9.18 5.11 -2.36
C SER A 76 10.18 6.25 -2.19
N THR A 77 11.03 6.46 -3.20
CA THR A 77 11.83 7.69 -3.35
C THR A 77 11.03 8.83 -3.94
N VAL A 78 9.69 8.78 -3.85
CA VAL A 78 8.88 9.99 -4.06
C VAL A 78 9.47 11.04 -3.13
N LYS A 79 10.10 12.04 -3.74
CA LYS A 79 10.46 13.29 -3.08
C LYS A 79 9.16 13.74 -2.44
N CYS A 80 9.06 13.51 -1.14
CA CYS A 80 8.00 14.08 -0.32
C CYS A 80 8.32 15.59 -0.31
N LYS A 81 7.99 16.28 -1.42
CA LYS A 81 7.94 17.74 -1.51
C LYS A 81 6.81 18.29 -0.64
N THR A 82 6.07 17.41 0.03
CA THR A 82 4.77 17.62 0.65
C THR A 82 4.82 17.43 2.16
N ILE A 83 6.01 17.40 2.79
CA ILE A 83 6.05 17.52 4.26
C ILE A 83 5.59 18.94 4.64
N THR A 84 5.88 19.96 3.81
CA THR A 84 5.43 21.34 4.04
C THR A 84 3.97 21.62 3.63
N GLU A 85 3.33 20.80 2.81
CA GLU A 85 1.92 21.03 2.41
C GLU A 85 0.93 20.27 3.32
N LEU A 86 1.32 19.14 3.90
CA LEU A 86 0.55 18.45 4.94
C LEU A 86 0.54 19.19 6.29
N GLU A 87 1.52 20.08 6.52
CA GLU A 87 1.58 20.93 7.72
C GLU A 87 0.77 22.24 7.58
N THR A 88 0.27 22.58 6.38
CA THR A 88 -0.47 23.85 6.15
C THR A 88 -1.98 23.66 6.03
N GLY A 89 -2.48 22.42 6.16
CA GLY A 89 -3.90 22.11 6.30
C GLY A 89 -4.28 21.98 7.77
N ASP A 90 -5.01 22.97 8.28
CA ASP A 90 -5.68 23.02 9.57
C ASP A 90 -6.31 21.68 10.00
N GLY A 91 -5.55 20.87 10.75
CA GLY A 91 -6.00 19.54 11.17
C GLY A 91 -5.11 18.99 12.26
N VAL A 92 -5.66 18.80 13.46
CA VAL A 92 -5.06 18.13 14.61
C VAL A 92 -4.20 16.96 14.14
N VAL A 93 -2.87 17.07 14.29
CA VAL A 93 -1.94 15.97 14.01
C VAL A 93 -2.27 14.86 15.00
N LYS A 94 -3.13 13.93 14.57
CA LYS A 94 -3.41 12.71 15.32
C LYS A 94 -2.10 11.93 15.35
N ASN A 95 -1.41 11.97 16.47
CA ASN A 95 -0.28 11.09 16.73
C ASN A 95 -0.84 9.67 16.86
N VAL A 96 -0.93 8.97 15.72
CA VAL A 96 -1.30 7.55 15.69
C VAL A 96 -0.22 6.77 16.42
N LEU A 97 -0.62 5.91 17.36
CA LEU A 97 0.35 5.06 18.05
C LEU A 97 0.88 3.99 17.08
N PRO A 98 2.15 3.56 17.18
CA PRO A 98 2.68 2.49 16.34
C PRO A 98 1.83 1.21 16.35
N SER A 99 1.18 0.89 17.48
CA SER A 99 0.26 -0.24 17.59
C SER A 99 -1.02 -0.04 16.79
N GLU A 100 -1.59 1.17 16.79
CA GLU A 100 -2.78 1.51 16.01
C GLU A 100 -2.49 1.48 14.52
N PHE A 101 -1.31 1.97 14.11
CA PHE A 101 -0.84 1.85 12.73
C PHE A 101 -0.75 0.38 12.28
N ILE A 102 -0.15 -0.49 13.11
CA ILE A 102 -0.03 -1.92 12.78
C ILE A 102 -1.41 -2.56 12.63
N LEU A 103 -2.34 -2.29 13.54
CA LEU A 103 -3.70 -2.81 13.45
C LEU A 103 -4.42 -2.33 12.18
N MET A 104 -4.30 -1.04 11.85
CA MET A 104 -4.85 -0.50 10.61
C MET A 104 -4.28 -1.20 9.37
N VAL A 105 -2.96 -1.43 9.34
CA VAL A 105 -2.31 -2.14 8.22
C VAL A 105 -2.81 -3.58 8.12
N VAL A 106 -2.98 -4.28 9.25
CA VAL A 106 -3.53 -5.65 9.26
C VAL A 106 -4.97 -5.65 8.73
N ASP A 107 -5.86 -4.83 9.27
CA ASP A 107 -7.28 -4.78 8.88
C ASP A 107 -7.47 -4.43 7.40
N THR A 108 -6.63 -3.56 6.86
CA THR A 108 -6.68 -3.16 5.45
C THR A 108 -5.97 -4.14 4.52
N ALA A 109 -4.94 -4.84 5.00
CA ALA A 109 -4.29 -5.92 4.26
C ALA A 109 -5.23 -7.12 4.09
N ASP A 110 -5.99 -7.48 5.12
CA ASP A 110 -6.95 -8.58 5.06
C ASP A 110 -8.04 -8.30 4.01
N GLN A 111 -8.64 -7.11 4.03
CA GLN A 111 -9.60 -6.69 3.00
C GLN A 111 -9.01 -6.72 1.58
N LEU A 112 -7.76 -6.28 1.42
CA LEU A 112 -7.08 -6.30 0.13
C LEU A 112 -6.78 -7.74 -0.33
N LEU A 113 -6.40 -8.64 0.58
CA LEU A 113 -6.15 -10.04 0.27
C LEU A 113 -7.42 -10.77 -0.18
N GLU A 114 -8.57 -10.52 0.47
CA GLU A 114 -9.87 -11.04 0.04
C GLU A 114 -10.26 -10.53 -1.37
N HIS A 115 -10.02 -9.25 -1.63
CA HIS A 115 -10.26 -8.66 -2.95
C HIS A 115 -9.36 -9.28 -4.03
N LEU A 116 -8.06 -9.41 -3.76
CA LEU A 116 -7.11 -10.04 -4.69
C LEU A 116 -7.46 -11.50 -4.91
N HIS A 117 -7.90 -12.24 -3.89
CA HIS A 117 -8.34 -13.62 -4.03
C HIS A 117 -9.50 -13.73 -5.01
N THR A 118 -10.53 -12.89 -4.84
CA THR A 118 -11.68 -12.85 -5.75
C THR A 118 -11.25 -12.53 -7.18
N LEU A 119 -10.44 -11.49 -7.40
CA LEU A 119 -9.95 -11.14 -8.73
C LEU A 119 -9.10 -12.23 -9.37
N ILE A 120 -8.31 -12.97 -8.57
CA ILE A 120 -7.53 -14.11 -9.06
C ILE A 120 -8.46 -15.24 -9.52
N GLN A 121 -9.52 -15.55 -8.78
CA GLN A 121 -10.50 -16.57 -9.19
C GLN A 121 -11.17 -16.19 -10.51
N GLU A 122 -11.72 -14.97 -10.59
CA GLU A 122 -12.38 -14.47 -11.79
C GLU A 122 -11.45 -14.45 -13.01
N CYS A 123 -10.19 -14.01 -12.84
CA CYS A 123 -9.25 -13.99 -13.96
C CYS A 123 -8.81 -15.39 -14.42
N LEU A 124 -8.82 -16.39 -13.53
CA LEU A 124 -8.56 -17.78 -13.90
C LEU A 124 -9.74 -18.39 -14.67
N ASP A 125 -10.96 -18.10 -14.23
CA ASP A 125 -12.20 -18.55 -14.90
C ASP A 125 -12.34 -17.94 -16.29
N HIS A 126 -11.93 -16.68 -16.45
CA HIS A 126 -11.95 -15.95 -17.73
C HIS A 126 -10.65 -16.02 -18.53
N ALA A 127 -9.62 -16.71 -18.02
CA ALA A 127 -8.28 -16.77 -18.61
C ALA A 127 -7.65 -15.40 -18.92
N ASP A 128 -7.90 -14.39 -18.09
CA ASP A 128 -7.38 -13.02 -18.26
C ASP A 128 -6.00 -12.85 -17.60
N LEU A 129 -4.96 -13.04 -18.41
CA LEU A 129 -3.57 -12.82 -18.02
C LEU A 129 -3.26 -11.37 -17.61
N THR A 130 -4.02 -10.38 -18.11
CA THR A 130 -3.80 -8.97 -17.76
C THR A 130 -4.23 -8.70 -16.33
N VAL A 131 -5.40 -9.21 -15.92
CA VAL A 131 -5.89 -9.09 -14.54
C VAL A 131 -5.02 -9.91 -13.60
N LEU A 132 -4.62 -11.13 -14.00
CA LEU A 132 -3.69 -11.96 -13.23
C LEU A 132 -2.34 -11.27 -12.98
N THR A 133 -1.76 -10.64 -13.99
CA THR A 133 -0.48 -9.94 -13.83
C THR A 133 -0.59 -8.71 -12.93
N ALA A 134 -1.73 -7.98 -12.99
CA ALA A 134 -1.98 -6.85 -12.11
C ALA A 134 -2.17 -7.26 -10.64
N THR A 135 -2.87 -8.37 -10.37
CA THR A 135 -3.09 -8.90 -9.02
C THR A 135 -1.82 -9.49 -8.41
N LEU A 136 -0.99 -10.18 -9.19
CA LEU A 136 0.35 -10.61 -8.74
C LEU A 136 1.26 -9.40 -8.44
N GLY A 137 1.17 -8.35 -9.26
CA GLY A 137 1.78 -7.05 -9.00
C GLY A 137 1.41 -6.45 -7.65
N ALA A 138 0.11 -6.45 -7.35
CA ALA A 138 -0.41 -5.98 -6.08
C ALA A 138 0.15 -6.79 -4.89
N ALA A 139 0.13 -8.12 -4.97
CA ALA A 139 0.65 -8.99 -3.91
C ALA A 139 2.14 -8.75 -3.65
N ALA A 140 2.95 -8.63 -4.71
CA ALA A 140 4.38 -8.32 -4.60
C ALA A 140 4.63 -6.94 -3.97
N LEU A 141 3.84 -5.93 -4.36
CA LEU A 141 3.93 -4.58 -3.81
C LEU A 141 3.67 -4.56 -2.30
N ILE A 142 2.58 -5.19 -1.86
CA ILE A 142 2.21 -5.29 -0.43
C ILE A 142 3.31 -5.99 0.35
N ARG A 143 3.78 -7.15 -0.13
CA ARG A 143 4.86 -7.91 0.50
C ARG A 143 6.12 -7.06 0.66
N ASN A 144 6.51 -6.32 -0.38
CA ASN A 144 7.68 -5.46 -0.35
C ASN A 144 7.50 -4.28 0.62
N CYS A 145 6.30 -3.67 0.65
CA CYS A 145 5.94 -2.63 1.59
C CYS A 145 6.08 -3.09 3.05
N LEU A 146 5.44 -4.21 3.40
CA LEU A 146 5.53 -4.79 4.76
C LEU A 146 6.95 -5.22 5.12
N TRP A 147 7.74 -5.67 4.14
CA TRP A 147 9.15 -5.96 4.35
C TRP A 147 9.93 -4.70 4.74
N CYS A 148 9.71 -3.57 4.07
CA CYS A 148 10.34 -2.29 4.42
C CYS A 148 9.98 -1.84 5.84
N TYR A 149 8.71 -1.92 6.23
CA TYR A 149 8.28 -1.61 7.60
C TYR A 149 8.97 -2.51 8.63
N ASN A 150 9.08 -3.81 8.36
CA ASN A 150 9.76 -4.74 9.26
C ASN A 150 11.28 -4.48 9.36
N GLN A 151 11.93 -4.05 8.27
CA GLN A 151 13.35 -3.67 8.34
C GLN A 151 13.57 -2.44 9.23
N TYR A 152 12.64 -1.48 9.20
CA TYR A 152 12.69 -0.33 10.09
C TYR A 152 12.66 -0.75 11.56
N VAL A 153 11.72 -1.62 11.96
CA VAL A 153 11.64 -2.14 13.34
C VAL A 153 12.94 -2.86 13.75
N LYS A 154 13.48 -3.72 12.87
CA LYS A 154 14.74 -4.43 13.13
C LYS A 154 15.92 -3.48 13.31
N ASN A 155 16.00 -2.43 12.50
CA ASN A 155 17.06 -1.44 12.62
C ASN A 155 16.97 -0.69 13.96
N ILE A 156 15.78 -0.30 14.42
CA ILE A 156 15.61 0.33 15.75
C ILE A 156 16.11 -0.58 16.86
N VAL A 157 15.67 -1.84 16.88
CA VAL A 157 16.07 -2.81 17.91
C VAL A 157 17.59 -3.02 17.90
N SER A 158 18.20 -3.11 16.71
CA SER A 158 19.65 -3.28 16.57
C SER A 158 20.45 -2.08 17.08
N ILE A 159 19.88 -0.87 16.99
CA ILE A 159 20.49 0.37 17.46
C ILE A 159 20.35 0.48 18.99
N GLY A 160 19.17 0.17 19.53
CA GLY A 160 18.94 0.15 20.99
C GLY A 160 19.83 -0.86 21.71
N SER A 161 20.13 -2.01 21.08
CA SER A 161 21.06 -3.01 21.63
C SER A 161 22.54 -2.59 21.58
N ARG A 162 22.91 -1.60 20.76
CA ARG A 162 24.30 -1.09 20.70
C ARG A 162 24.58 0.04 21.68
N TYR A 163 23.55 0.73 22.16
CA TYR A 163 23.68 1.82 23.14
C TYR A 163 23.43 1.37 24.59
N SER A 164 23.31 0.06 24.83
CA SER A 164 23.11 -0.56 26.14
C SER A 164 24.35 -1.32 26.66
N LEU A 165 25.53 -1.02 26.09
CA LEU A 165 26.86 -1.46 26.53
C LEU A 165 27.73 -0.23 26.82
#